data_AF-A0A924H8L6-F1
#
_entry.id   AF-A0A924H8L6-F1
#
_cell.length_a   1.000
_cell.length_b   1.000
_cell.length_c   1.000
_cell.angle_alpha   90.00
_cell.angle_beta   90.00
_cell.angle_gamma   90.00
#
_symmetry.space_group_name_H-M   'P 1'
#
loop_
_entity.id
_entity.type
_entity.pdbx_description
1 polymer ?
#
loop_
_entity_poly.entity_id
_entity_poly.type
_entity_poly.pdbx_seq_one_letter_code
_entity_poly.pdbx_strand_id
1 'polypeptide(L)'
;MIDFYFDVSSPWTYLAFRNIQPMAAGLDATINWRPVLVGGIFNTVNQRMYASREDSNSPRNRYVLKDLQDCARQTGVRIIFPPKVFPVNSVKAMRGCIWLAQNAESKQHLLAFIEATFAAYFTQQEDISQDEVLANICHDAGID
;
A
#
# COMPACT_ATOMS: atom_id res chain seq x y z
N MET A 1 21.48 2.15 -3.10
CA MET A 1 20.40 2.37 -2.10
C MET A 1 19.22 3.03 -2.81
N ILE A 2 18.00 2.55 -2.58
CA ILE A 2 16.75 3.02 -3.19
C ILE A 2 15.84 3.51 -2.07
N ASP A 3 15.45 4.80 -2.07
CA ASP A 3 14.39 5.28 -1.19
C ASP A 3 13.01 4.97 -1.82
N PHE A 4 12.19 4.18 -1.12
CA PHE A 4 10.87 3.76 -1.60
C PHE A 4 9.78 4.41 -0.77
N TYR A 5 9.16 5.45 -1.32
CA TYR A 5 8.05 6.17 -0.69
C TYR A 5 6.73 5.46 -0.95
N PHE A 6 5.97 5.15 0.10
CA PHE A 6 4.81 4.27 -0.02
C PHE A 6 3.69 4.60 0.96
N ASP A 7 2.46 4.28 0.56
CA ASP A 7 1.24 4.29 1.36
C ASP A 7 0.44 3.03 1.01
N VAL A 8 0.00 2.30 2.03
CA VAL A 8 -0.75 1.03 1.88
C VAL A 8 -2.14 1.22 1.28
N SER A 9 -2.67 2.46 1.25
CA SER A 9 -3.96 2.79 0.64
C SER A 9 -3.94 2.83 -0.90
N SER A 10 -2.77 2.73 -1.53
CA SER A 10 -2.61 2.84 -2.99
C SER A 10 -2.36 1.48 -3.65
N PRO A 11 -3.20 1.05 -4.62
CA PRO A 11 -3.00 -0.23 -5.29
C PRO A 11 -1.74 -0.24 -6.16
N TRP A 12 -1.37 0.91 -6.73
CA TRP A 12 -0.13 1.06 -7.51
C TRP A 12 1.12 0.89 -6.65
N THR A 13 1.04 1.35 -5.40
CA THR A 13 2.12 1.16 -4.44
C THR A 13 2.25 -0.31 -4.05
N TYR A 14 1.14 -1.07 -3.95
CA TYR A 14 1.22 -2.51 -3.70
C TYR A 14 1.95 -3.24 -4.82
N LEU A 15 1.61 -2.93 -6.08
CA LEU A 15 2.30 -3.48 -7.25
C LEU A 15 3.80 -3.16 -7.24
N ALA A 16 4.14 -1.89 -6.97
CA ALA A 16 5.53 -1.45 -6.90
C ALA A 16 6.28 -2.11 -5.73
N PHE A 17 5.65 -2.26 -4.56
CA PHE A 17 6.22 -2.89 -3.37
C PHE A 17 6.64 -4.35 -3.64
N ARG A 18 5.81 -5.10 -4.37
CA ARG A 18 6.12 -6.48 -4.75
C ARG A 18 7.24 -6.57 -5.78
N ASN A 19 7.22 -5.70 -6.80
CA ASN A 19 8.17 -5.75 -7.91
C ASN A 19 9.56 -5.19 -7.56
N ILE A 20 9.65 -4.19 -6.67
CA ILE A 20 10.93 -3.55 -6.31
C ILE A 20 11.85 -4.52 -5.55
N GLN A 21 11.29 -5.42 -4.74
CA GLN A 21 12.07 -6.32 -3.88
C GLN A 21 13.00 -7.27 -4.68
N PRO A 22 12.51 -8.09 -5.62
CA PRO A 22 13.40 -8.94 -6.42
C PRO A 22 14.33 -8.13 -7.33
N MET A 23 13.88 -6.96 -7.81
CA MET A 23 14.72 -6.07 -8.61
C MET A 23 15.91 -5.51 -7.80
N ALA A 24 15.67 -5.04 -6.59
CA ALA A 24 16.72 -4.53 -5.71
C ALA A 24 17.71 -5.63 -5.32
N ALA A 25 17.21 -6.85 -5.05
CA ALA A 25 18.06 -8.01 -4.79
C ALA A 25 18.97 -8.34 -5.99
N GLY A 26 18.44 -8.32 -7.22
CA GLY A 26 19.22 -8.54 -8.43
C GLY A 26 20.26 -7.45 -8.74
N LEU A 27 20.11 -6.26 -8.14
CA LEU A 27 21.01 -5.12 -8.28
C LEU A 27 21.98 -4.96 -7.11
N ASP A 28 21.96 -5.88 -6.13
CA ASP A 28 22.68 -5.74 -4.84
C ASP A 28 22.42 -4.37 -4.17
N ALA A 29 21.18 -3.90 -4.27
CA ALA A 29 20.76 -2.61 -3.77
C ALA A 29 19.89 -2.77 -2.53
N THR A 30 20.18 -1.98 -1.50
CA THR A 30 19.30 -1.88 -0.32
C THR A 30 18.11 -0.97 -0.60
N ILE A 31 16.94 -1.32 -0.04
CA ILE A 31 15.74 -0.48 -0.04
C ILE A 31 15.58 0.19 1.32
N ASN A 32 15.39 1.51 1.30
CA ASN A 32 14.99 2.28 2.46
C ASN A 32 13.50 2.61 2.36
N TRP A 33 12.69 1.94 3.19
CA TRP A 33 11.25 2.08 3.18
C TRP A 33 10.82 3.40 3.84
N ARG A 34 10.11 4.25 3.09
CA ARG A 34 9.69 5.59 3.51
C ARG A 34 8.15 5.67 3.55
N PRO A 35 7.51 5.37 4.70
CA PRO A 35 6.08 5.57 4.89
C PRO A 35 5.68 7.03 4.61
N VAL A 36 4.66 7.25 3.80
CA VAL A 36 4.04 8.55 3.54
C VAL A 36 2.52 8.44 3.60
N LEU A 37 1.84 9.60 3.60
CA LEU A 37 0.39 9.69 3.50
C LEU A 37 0.01 10.33 2.17
N VAL A 38 -0.51 9.53 1.25
CA VAL A 38 -0.98 9.98 -0.07
C VAL A 38 -2.09 11.01 0.06
N GLY A 39 -3.01 10.84 1.03
CA GLY A 39 -4.04 11.83 1.32
C GLY A 39 -3.46 13.20 1.73
N GLY A 40 -2.39 13.20 2.53
CA GLY A 40 -1.67 14.42 2.90
C GLY A 40 -0.99 15.08 1.71
N ILE A 41 -0.31 14.29 0.87
CA ILE A 41 0.33 14.77 -0.35
C ILE A 41 -0.71 15.43 -1.28
N PHE A 42 -1.82 14.76 -1.56
CA PHE A 42 -2.86 15.32 -2.43
C PHE A 42 -3.42 16.65 -1.92
N ASN A 43 -3.67 16.76 -0.62
CA ASN A 43 -4.16 18.00 -0.01
C ASN A 43 -3.16 19.17 -0.17
N THR A 44 -1.86 18.88 -0.15
CA THR A 44 -0.81 19.91 -0.29
C THR A 44 -0.52 20.29 -1.74
N VAL A 45 -0.40 19.33 -2.65
CA VAL A 45 0.10 19.61 -4.03
C VAL A 45 -0.96 19.58 -5.12
N ASN A 46 -2.15 19.03 -4.85
CA ASN A 46 -3.14 18.84 -5.90
C ASN A 46 -4.58 18.92 -5.38
N GLN A 47 -4.98 20.10 -4.89
CA GLN A 47 -6.35 20.38 -4.42
C GLN A 47 -7.43 20.10 -5.49
N ARG A 48 -7.06 20.06 -6.79
CA ARG A 48 -7.96 19.80 -7.92
C ARG A 48 -8.16 18.31 -8.24
N MET A 49 -7.35 17.38 -7.71
CA MET A 49 -7.50 15.94 -7.98
C MET A 49 -8.84 15.38 -7.49
N TYR A 50 -9.39 15.91 -6.40
CA TYR A 50 -10.74 15.55 -5.94
C TYR A 50 -11.88 16.11 -6.82
N ALA A 51 -11.64 17.19 -7.56
CA ALA A 51 -12.61 17.78 -8.46
C ALA A 51 -12.77 17.00 -9.78
N SER A 52 -11.82 16.10 -10.10
CA SER A 52 -11.79 15.33 -11.35
C SER A 52 -12.35 13.91 -11.25
N ARG A 53 -13.27 13.64 -10.31
CA ARG A 53 -14.14 12.44 -10.37
C ARG A 53 -15.16 12.59 -11.51
N GLU A 54 -14.65 12.87 -12.71
CA GLU A 54 -15.39 12.82 -13.96
C GLU A 54 -15.70 11.36 -14.25
N ASP A 55 -17.00 11.07 -14.33
CA ASP A 55 -17.65 9.87 -14.83
C ASP A 55 -16.84 8.56 -14.65
N SER A 56 -17.26 7.71 -13.72
CA SER A 56 -16.70 6.36 -13.54
C SER A 56 -16.71 5.54 -14.83
N ASN A 57 -17.58 5.88 -15.80
CA ASN A 57 -17.65 5.27 -17.12
C ASN A 57 -16.83 5.99 -18.19
N SER A 58 -15.98 6.97 -17.88
CA SER A 58 -15.09 7.58 -18.86
C SER A 58 -14.13 6.53 -19.46
N PRO A 59 -13.75 6.64 -20.75
CA PRO A 59 -12.76 5.74 -21.36
C PRO A 59 -11.45 5.65 -20.55
N ARG A 60 -11.04 6.77 -19.94
CA ARG A 60 -9.88 6.84 -19.05
C ARG A 60 -10.05 5.94 -17.83
N ASN A 61 -11.16 6.05 -17.10
CA ASN A 61 -11.37 5.26 -15.88
C ASN A 61 -11.49 3.76 -16.17
N ARG A 62 -12.16 3.38 -17.26
CA ARG A 62 -12.20 1.97 -17.71
C ARG A 62 -10.80 1.44 -18.02
N TYR A 63 -9.96 2.23 -18.69
CA TYR A 63 -8.58 1.85 -18.99
C TYR A 63 -7.75 1.69 -17.72
N VAL A 64 -7.82 2.64 -16.79
CA VAL A 64 -7.11 2.58 -15.50
C VAL A 64 -7.46 1.31 -14.72
N LEU A 65 -8.74 0.91 -14.69
CA LEU A 65 -9.16 -0.32 -14.02
C LEU A 65 -8.65 -1.58 -14.74
N LYS A 66 -8.72 -1.62 -16.08
CA LYS A 66 -8.13 -2.72 -16.86
C LYS A 66 -6.63 -2.83 -16.60
N ASP A 67 -5.91 -1.71 -16.70
CA ASP A 67 -4.45 -1.64 -16.53
C ASP A 67 -4.02 -2.12 -15.14
N LEU A 68 -4.74 -1.69 -14.11
CA LEU A 68 -4.53 -2.18 -12.75
C LEU A 68 -4.66 -3.71 -12.67
N GLN A 69 -5.67 -4.30 -13.30
CA GLN A 69 -5.88 -5.76 -13.31
C GLN A 69 -4.79 -6.50 -14.11
N ASP A 70 -4.30 -5.92 -15.20
CA ASP A 70 -3.20 -6.49 -15.98
C ASP A 70 -1.88 -6.46 -15.20
N CYS A 71 -1.55 -5.33 -14.56
CA CYS A 71 -0.38 -5.21 -13.71
C CYS A 71 -0.46 -6.13 -12.47
N ALA A 72 -1.65 -6.29 -11.88
CA ALA A 72 -1.87 -7.22 -10.76
C ALA A 72 -1.58 -8.67 -11.19
N ARG A 73 -2.11 -9.08 -12.34
CA ARG A 73 -1.84 -10.40 -12.93
C ARG A 73 -0.36 -10.62 -13.22
N GLN A 74 0.32 -9.62 -13.78
CA GLN A 74 1.76 -9.69 -14.06
C GLN A 74 2.60 -9.77 -12.78
N THR A 75 2.22 -9.03 -11.74
CA THR A 75 2.90 -9.01 -10.43
C THR A 75 2.60 -10.26 -9.60
N GLY A 76 1.58 -11.04 -9.97
CA GLY A 76 1.16 -12.23 -9.23
C GLY A 76 0.40 -11.92 -7.94
N VAL A 77 -0.28 -10.77 -7.87
CA VAL A 77 -1.13 -10.38 -6.74
C VAL A 77 -2.59 -10.25 -7.16
N ARG A 78 -3.50 -10.46 -6.21
CA ARG A 78 -4.92 -10.19 -6.39
C ARG A 78 -5.22 -8.79 -5.86
N ILE A 79 -5.88 -7.96 -6.67
CA ILE A 79 -6.35 -6.64 -6.25
C ILE A 79 -7.83 -6.52 -6.58
N ILE A 80 -8.66 -6.38 -5.56
CA ILE A 80 -10.08 -6.05 -5.68
C ILE A 80 -10.20 -4.53 -5.52
N PHE A 81 -10.58 -3.85 -6.61
CA PHE A 81 -10.63 -2.39 -6.64
C PHE A 81 -11.95 -1.87 -7.24
N PRO A 82 -12.61 -0.87 -6.61
CA PRO A 82 -12.27 -0.32 -5.29
C PRO A 82 -12.50 -1.36 -4.17
N PRO A 83 -11.73 -1.31 -3.07
CA PRO A 83 -12.01 -2.11 -1.88
C PRO A 83 -13.33 -1.65 -1.22
N LYS A 84 -13.85 -2.46 -0.29
CA LYS A 84 -15.13 -2.20 0.40
C LYS A 84 -15.17 -0.82 1.08
N VAL A 85 -14.06 -0.43 1.72
CA VAL A 85 -13.87 0.87 2.33
C VAL A 85 -12.90 1.67 1.46
N PHE A 86 -13.41 2.61 0.66
CA PHE A 86 -12.57 3.43 -0.22
C PHE A 86 -13.08 4.88 -0.31
N PRO A 87 -12.23 5.90 -0.06
CA PRO A 87 -10.85 5.81 0.41
C PRO A 87 -10.76 5.41 1.89
N VAL A 88 -9.79 4.57 2.25
CA VAL A 88 -9.50 4.20 3.65
C VAL A 88 -8.59 5.24 4.33
N ASN A 89 -8.73 5.38 5.65
CA ASN A 89 -7.76 6.10 6.47
C ASN A 89 -6.59 5.18 6.84
N SER A 90 -5.46 5.29 6.13
CA SER A 90 -4.26 4.46 6.37
C SER A 90 -3.34 4.98 7.48
N VAL A 91 -3.69 6.06 8.20
CA VAL A 91 -2.77 6.73 9.13
C VAL A 91 -2.20 5.78 10.19
N LYS A 92 -3.03 4.93 10.80
CA LYS A 92 -2.57 3.99 11.83
C LYS A 92 -1.60 2.95 11.25
N ALA A 93 -1.94 2.35 10.11
CA ALA A 93 -1.07 1.42 9.40
C ALA A 93 0.28 2.05 9.02
N MET A 94 0.27 3.27 8.48
CA MET A 94 1.52 3.96 8.09
C MET A 94 2.37 4.33 9.31
N ARG A 95 1.75 4.68 10.45
CA ARG A 95 2.47 4.88 11.72
C ARG A 95 3.07 3.58 12.25
N GLY A 96 2.37 2.45 12.10
CA GLY A 96 2.92 1.13 12.40
C GLY A 96 4.19 0.84 11.60
N CYS A 97 4.18 1.16 10.30
CA CYS A 97 5.38 1.04 9.46
C CYS A 97 6.55 1.92 9.96
N ILE A 98 6.27 3.14 10.42
CA ILE A 98 7.30 4.03 10.99
C ILE A 98 7.88 3.41 12.26
N TRP A 99 7.05 2.93 13.18
CA TRP A 99 7.47 2.32 14.44
C TRP A 99 8.33 1.07 14.20
N LEU A 100 7.89 0.17 13.32
CA LEU A 100 8.63 -1.02 12.92
C LEU A 100 9.98 -0.67 12.27
N ALA A 101 10.12 0.49 11.63
CA ALA A 101 11.38 0.88 11.00
C ALA A 101 12.44 1.45 11.98
N GLN A 102 12.10 1.71 13.24
CA GLN A 102 12.96 2.46 14.17
C GLN A 102 14.14 1.67 14.76
N ASN A 103 13.98 0.37 15.01
CA ASN A 103 15.03 -0.44 15.63
C ASN A 103 15.17 -1.81 14.93
N ALA A 104 16.31 -2.47 15.14
CA ALA A 104 16.65 -3.69 14.40
C ALA A 104 15.71 -4.87 14.70
N GLU A 105 15.23 -4.98 15.94
CA GLU A 105 14.34 -6.06 16.39
C GLU A 105 12.96 -5.96 15.74
N SER A 106 12.37 -4.76 15.69
CA SER A 106 11.07 -4.58 15.06
C SER A 106 11.15 -4.56 13.53
N LYS A 107 12.28 -4.11 12.97
CA LYS A 107 12.47 -3.96 11.51
C LYS A 107 12.40 -5.28 10.74
N GLN A 108 12.71 -6.41 11.37
CA GLN A 108 12.57 -7.71 10.73
C GLN A 108 11.10 -8.03 10.36
N HIS A 109 10.13 -7.45 11.08
CA HIS A 109 8.70 -7.66 10.85
C HIS A 109 8.09 -6.67 9.85
N LEU A 110 8.82 -5.61 9.46
CA LEU A 110 8.29 -4.51 8.64
C LEU A 110 7.70 -5.00 7.30
N LEU A 111 8.42 -5.86 6.57
CA LEU A 111 7.96 -6.35 5.27
C LEU A 111 6.73 -7.24 5.39
N ALA A 112 6.70 -8.11 6.40
CA ALA A 112 5.55 -8.97 6.68
C ALA A 112 4.32 -8.12 7.02
N PHE A 113 4.47 -7.11 7.87
CA PHE A 113 3.40 -6.19 8.21
C PHE A 113 2.87 -5.41 7.00
N ILE A 114 3.75 -4.88 6.14
CA ILE A 114 3.35 -4.15 4.93
C ILE A 114 2.59 -5.08 3.97
N GLU A 115 3.12 -6.27 3.70
CA GLU A 115 2.49 -7.25 2.80
C GLU A 115 1.11 -7.67 3.32
N ALA A 116 1.01 -8.00 4.61
CA ALA A 116 -0.25 -8.39 5.25
C ALA A 116 -1.27 -7.24 5.21
N THR A 117 -0.84 -6.00 5.44
CA THR A 117 -1.73 -4.82 5.36
C THR A 117 -2.26 -4.61 3.94
N PHE A 118 -1.41 -4.76 2.92
CA PHE A 118 -1.85 -4.70 1.53
C PHE A 118 -2.84 -5.82 1.19
N ALA A 119 -2.56 -7.06 1.63
CA ALA A 119 -3.42 -8.20 1.39
C ALA A 119 -4.78 -8.05 2.09
N ALA A 120 -4.79 -7.62 3.36
CA ALA A 120 -5.99 -7.32 4.13
C ALA A 120 -6.88 -6.31 3.37
N TYR A 121 -6.28 -5.22 2.92
CA TYR A 121 -7.04 -4.15 2.27
C TYR A 121 -7.50 -4.50 0.84
N PHE A 122 -6.59 -4.96 -0.03
CA PHE A 122 -6.90 -5.14 -1.46
C PHE A 122 -7.39 -6.54 -1.82
N THR A 123 -7.06 -7.58 -1.04
CA THR A 123 -7.46 -8.97 -1.34
C THR A 123 -8.60 -9.43 -0.46
N GLN A 124 -8.49 -9.22 0.85
CA GLN A 124 -9.45 -9.71 1.84
C GLN A 124 -10.61 -8.70 2.05
N GLN A 125 -10.43 -7.47 1.58
CA GLN A 125 -11.38 -6.36 1.69
C GLN A 125 -11.71 -5.98 3.15
N GLU A 126 -10.71 -6.05 4.02
CA GLU A 126 -10.80 -5.63 5.42
C GLU A 126 -10.57 -4.13 5.57
N ASP A 127 -11.14 -3.55 6.63
CA ASP A 127 -10.97 -2.14 6.96
C ASP A 127 -9.73 -1.95 7.83
N ILE A 128 -8.59 -1.68 7.20
CA ILE A 128 -7.31 -1.40 7.86
C ILE A 128 -7.30 -0.09 8.68
N SER A 129 -8.41 0.65 8.74
CA SER A 129 -8.59 1.76 9.67
C SER A 129 -9.10 1.32 11.05
N GLN A 130 -9.51 0.06 11.22
CA GLN A 130 -9.95 -0.50 12.51
C GLN A 130 -8.76 -1.04 13.33
N ASP A 131 -8.79 -0.84 14.64
CA ASP A 131 -7.72 -1.32 15.52
C ASP A 131 -7.65 -2.84 15.59
N GLU A 132 -8.80 -3.51 15.59
CA GLU A 132 -8.88 -4.99 15.61
C GLU A 132 -8.21 -5.62 14.39
N VAL A 133 -8.43 -5.05 13.19
CA VAL A 133 -7.79 -5.53 11.95
C VAL A 133 -6.27 -5.36 12.02
N LEU A 134 -5.79 -4.20 12.47
CA LEU A 134 -4.34 -3.97 12.60
C LEU A 134 -3.71 -4.84 13.69
N ALA A 135 -4.40 -5.10 14.80
CA ALA A 135 -3.94 -6.00 15.85
C ALA A 135 -3.80 -7.43 15.34
N ASN A 136 -4.75 -7.93 14.56
CA ASN A 136 -4.66 -9.25 13.93
C ASN A 136 -3.49 -9.33 12.95
N ILE A 137 -3.29 -8.29 12.13
CA ILE A 137 -2.13 -8.20 11.22
C ILE A 137 -0.80 -8.22 12.00
N CYS A 138 -0.72 -7.50 13.13
CA CYS A 138 0.45 -7.52 14.00
C CYS A 138 0.70 -8.94 14.53
N HIS A 139 -0.33 -9.59 15.07
CA HIS A 139 -0.24 -10.94 15.60
C HIS A 139 0.26 -11.95 14.55
N ASP A 140 -0.33 -11.93 13.36
CA ASP A 140 0.05 -12.82 12.24
C ASP A 140 1.48 -12.54 11.73
N ALA A 141 1.96 -11.31 11.88
CA ALA A 141 3.33 -10.90 11.56
C ALA A 141 4.34 -11.13 12.70
N GLY A 142 3.89 -11.67 13.85
CA GLY A 142 4.72 -11.92 15.03
C GLY A 142 5.11 -10.66 15.80
N ILE A 143 4.26 -9.63 15.78
CA ILE A 143 4.41 -8.36 16.50
C ILE A 143 3.44 -8.37 17.70
N ASP A 144 3.96 -8.05 18.88
CA ASP A 144 3.18 -7.85 20.13
C ASP A 144 2.54 -6.46 20.19
#